data_AF-A0A9D5ETA9-F1
#
_entry.id   AF-A0A9D5ETA9-F1
#
_cell.length_a   1.000
_cell.length_b   1.000
_cell.length_c   1.000
_cell.angle_alpha   90.00
_cell.angle_beta   90.00
_cell.angle_gamma   90.00
#
_symmetry.space_group_name_H-M   'P 1'
#
loop_
_entity.id
_entity.type
_entity.pdbx_description
1 polymer ?
#
loop_
_entity_poly.entity_id
_entity_poly.type
_entity_poly.pdbx_seq_one_letter_code
_entity_poly.pdbx_strand_id
1 'polypeptide(L)'
;MITLDTILAALSVADPYSGIDQLIRIELANGRGTREIHDELFPLVREVRRSPELTEDASEALFGALDALTGNCHPDCRYADAATNASPTAVPTTSNGVHTPTPSEKV
;
A
#
# COMPACT_ATOMS: atom_id res chain seq x y z
N MET A 1 -8.98 1.83 7.11
CA MET A 1 -9.59 3.17 7.23
C MET A 1 -8.81 3.91 8.29
N ILE A 2 -8.14 4.98 7.88
CA ILE A 2 -7.30 5.80 8.73
C ILE A 2 -8.17 6.85 9.40
N THR A 3 -8.01 7.00 10.71
CA THR A 3 -8.77 7.98 11.50
C THR A 3 -7.83 9.00 12.14
N LEU A 4 -8.37 10.13 12.58
CA LEU A 4 -7.61 11.15 13.30
C LEU A 4 -6.87 10.56 14.51
N ASP A 5 -7.55 9.71 15.29
CA ASP A 5 -6.97 9.02 16.45
C ASP A 5 -5.80 8.12 16.05
N THR A 6 -5.95 7.35 14.97
CA THR A 6 -4.88 6.48 14.45
C THR A 6 -3.64 7.27 14.03
N ILE A 7 -3.83 8.43 13.40
CA ILE A 7 -2.71 9.30 12.99
C ILE A 7 -2.03 9.89 14.22
N LEU A 8 -2.80 10.41 15.18
CA LEU A 8 -2.24 10.98 16.40
C LEU A 8 -1.48 9.91 17.21
N ALA A 9 -2.03 8.70 17.33
CA ALA A 9 -1.34 7.59 17.98
C ALA A 9 -0.01 7.23 17.29
N ALA A 10 0.02 7.22 15.96
CA ALA A 10 1.23 6.98 15.18
C ALA A 10 2.26 8.11 15.34
N LEU A 11 1.82 9.36 15.48
CA LEU A 11 2.69 10.53 15.59
C LEU A 11 3.15 10.84 17.02
N SER A 12 2.51 10.26 18.04
CA SER A 12 2.85 10.46 19.45
C SER A 12 3.88 9.46 20.00
N VAL A 13 4.44 8.59 19.15
CA VAL A 13 5.51 7.67 19.55
C VAL A 13 6.85 8.41 19.65
N ALA A 14 7.87 7.76 20.24
CA ALA A 14 9.18 8.37 20.46
C ALA A 14 9.89 8.83 19.17
N ASP A 15 9.68 8.12 18.06
CA ASP A 15 10.13 8.51 16.72
C ASP A 15 8.92 8.59 15.76
N PRO A 16 8.37 9.80 15.54
CA PRO A 16 7.15 9.96 14.73
C PRO A 16 7.33 9.54 13.27
N TYR A 17 8.56 9.61 12.74
CA TYR A 17 8.88 9.14 11.39
C TYR A 17 8.64 7.64 11.26
N SER A 18 9.15 6.87 12.22
CA SER A 18 8.92 5.42 12.28
C SER A 18 7.44 5.09 12.50
N GLY A 19 6.74 5.87 13.33
CA GLY A 19 5.32 5.64 13.62
C GLY A 19 4.41 5.82 12.40
N ILE A 20 4.56 6.92 11.66
CA ILE A 20 3.76 7.17 10.45
C ILE A 20 4.15 6.21 9.31
N ASP A 21 5.44 5.87 9.18
CA ASP A 21 5.91 4.87 8.20
C ASP A 21 5.30 3.48 8.48
N GLN A 22 5.27 3.06 9.75
CA GLN A 22 4.67 1.78 10.13
C GLN A 22 3.17 1.76 9.83
N LEU A 23 2.43 2.84 10.12
CA LEU A 23 1.01 2.95 9.78
C LEU A 23 0.78 2.78 8.27
N ILE A 24 1.55 3.48 7.45
CA ILE A 24 1.41 3.41 5.98
C ILE A 24 1.75 2.01 5.48
N ARG A 25 2.84 1.40 5.96
CA ARG A 25 3.23 0.03 5.56
C ARG A 25 2.17 -1.01 5.94
N ILE A 26 1.50 -0.87 7.08
CA ILE A 26 0.40 -1.75 7.48
C ILE A 26 -0.76 -1.62 6.48
N GLU A 27 -1.15 -0.40 6.12
CA GLU A 27 -2.23 -0.17 5.16
C GLU A 27 -1.88 -0.69 3.76
N LEU A 28 -0.64 -0.50 3.31
CA LEU A 28 -0.13 -1.09 2.05
C LEU A 28 -0.14 -2.63 2.10
N ALA A 29 0.26 -3.23 3.23
CA ALA A 29 0.21 -4.68 3.43
C ALA A 29 -1.22 -5.24 3.46
N ASN A 30 -2.19 -4.42 3.86
CA ASN A 30 -3.62 -4.73 3.77
C ASN A 30 -4.18 -4.60 2.34
N GLY A 31 -3.33 -4.32 1.34
CA GLY A 31 -3.69 -4.24 -0.07
C GLY A 31 -4.23 -2.88 -0.51
N ARG A 32 -4.11 -1.86 0.33
CA ARG A 32 -4.50 -0.49 -0.03
C ARG A 32 -3.44 0.15 -0.92
N GLY A 33 -3.88 1.02 -1.82
CA GLY A 33 -2.98 1.79 -2.67
C GLY A 33 -2.44 3.04 -1.97
N THR A 34 -1.24 3.46 -2.33
CA THR A 34 -0.61 4.74 -1.94
C THR A 34 -1.55 5.93 -2.13
N ARG A 35 -2.24 6.01 -3.27
CA ARG A 35 -3.24 7.04 -3.55
C ARG A 35 -4.43 7.01 -2.59
N GLU A 36 -4.93 5.81 -2.28
CA GLU A 36 -6.06 5.61 -1.38
C GLU A 36 -5.71 6.05 0.04
N ILE A 37 -4.51 5.69 0.49
CA ILE A 37 -3.95 6.09 1.78
C ILE A 37 -3.79 7.62 1.84
N HIS A 38 -3.23 8.23 0.79
CA HIS A 38 -3.10 9.68 0.70
C HIS A 38 -4.45 10.39 0.78
N ASP A 39 -5.44 9.93 0.02
CA ASP A 39 -6.77 10.56 -0.04
C ASP A 39 -7.51 10.49 1.31
N GLU A 40 -7.20 9.52 2.17
CA GLU A 40 -7.68 9.47 3.55
C GLU A 40 -6.86 10.33 4.53
N LEU A 41 -5.53 10.37 4.38
CA LEU A 41 -4.66 11.14 5.27
C LEU A 41 -4.78 12.64 5.06
N PHE A 42 -4.80 13.09 3.79
CA PHE A 42 -4.69 14.50 3.43
C PHE A 42 -5.77 15.40 4.05
N PRO A 43 -7.07 15.02 4.07
CA PRO A 43 -8.10 15.82 4.73
C PRO A 43 -7.86 16.02 6.23
N LEU A 44 -7.28 15.02 6.91
CA LEU A 44 -7.07 15.00 8.36
C LEU A 44 -5.87 15.85 8.81
N VAL A 45 -4.99 16.25 7.89
CA VAL A 45 -3.79 17.06 8.19
C VAL A 45 -4.15 18.34 8.95
N ARG A 46 -5.27 18.98 8.58
CA ARG A 46 -5.71 20.21 9.24
C ARG A 46 -6.09 19.98 10.69
N GLU A 47 -6.78 18.89 11.00
CA GLU A 47 -7.12 18.54 12.37
C GLU A 47 -5.89 18.12 13.16
N VAL A 48 -5.00 17.30 12.59
CA VAL A 48 -3.76 16.85 13.24
C VAL A 48 -2.90 18.04 13.66
N ARG A 49 -2.70 19.02 12.76
CA ARG A 49 -1.91 20.24 13.06
C ARG A 49 -2.50 21.14 14.13
N ARG A 50 -3.77 20.97 14.48
CA ARG A 50 -4.41 21.70 15.59
C ARG A 50 -4.27 20.97 16.91
N SER A 51 -3.75 19.74 16.91
CA SER A 51 -3.50 19.01 18.14
C SER A 51 -2.39 19.69 18.95
N PRO A 52 -2.64 20.03 20.23
CA PRO A 52 -1.65 20.67 21.08
C PRO A 52 -0.47 19.74 21.44
N GLU A 53 -0.65 18.43 21.26
CA GLU A 53 0.35 17.42 21.56
C GLU A 53 1.29 17.13 20.37
N LEU A 54 1.05 17.77 19.22
CA LEU A 54 1.84 17.55 18.02
C LEU A 54 3.17 18.33 18.09
N THR A 55 4.28 17.61 18.00
CA THR A 55 5.61 18.22 17.92
C THR A 55 5.92 18.71 16.50
N GLU A 56 6.99 19.49 16.37
CA GLU A 56 7.53 19.90 15.07
C GLU A 56 7.96 18.67 14.25
N ASP A 57 8.73 17.76 14.86
CA ASP A 57 9.14 16.49 14.23
C ASP A 57 7.94 15.65 13.76
N ALA A 58 6.85 15.60 14.54
CA ALA A 58 5.64 14.89 14.14
C ALA A 58 4.92 15.55 12.97
N SER A 59 4.95 16.88 12.90
CA SER A 59 4.43 17.61 11.74
C SER A 59 5.26 17.33 10.49
N GLU A 60 6.59 17.38 10.60
CA GLU A 60 7.51 17.08 9.50
C GLU A 60 7.37 15.63 9.02
N ALA A 61 7.28 14.67 9.94
CA ALA A 61 7.05 13.27 9.63
C ALA A 61 5.76 13.07 8.82
N LEU A 62 4.65 13.69 9.22
CA LEU A 62 3.39 13.62 8.49
C LEU A 62 3.51 14.19 7.07
N PHE A 63 4.14 15.35 6.90
CA PHE A 63 4.30 15.97 5.58
C PHE A 63 5.24 15.17 4.68
N GLY A 64 6.37 14.70 5.22
CA GLY A 64 7.30 13.83 4.48
C GLY A 64 6.63 12.54 4.02
N ALA A 65 5.75 11.96 4.85
CA ALA A 65 4.98 10.78 4.49
C ALA A 65 3.98 11.05 3.35
N LEU A 66 3.30 12.22 3.35
CA LEU A 66 2.41 12.64 2.25
C LEU A 66 3.16 12.86 0.93
N ASP A 67 4.35 13.46 0.99
CA ASP A 67 5.22 13.62 -0.18
C ASP A 67 5.70 12.26 -0.70
N ALA A 68 6.01 11.32 0.19
CA ALA A 68 6.39 9.97 -0.17
C ALA A 68 5.26 9.15 -0.80
N LEU A 69 4.01 9.37 -0.38
CA LEU A 69 2.82 8.74 -0.97
C LEU A 69 2.49 9.30 -2.37
N THR A 70 2.77 10.58 -2.62
CA THR A 70 2.51 11.25 -3.91
C THR A 70 3.69 11.17 -4.88
N GLY A 71 4.84 10.66 -4.43
CA GLY A 71 6.06 10.60 -5.23
C GLY A 71 6.79 11.94 -5.35
N ASN A 72 6.47 12.93 -4.52
CA ASN A 72 7.13 14.24 -4.50
C ASN A 72 8.46 14.26 -3.72
N CYS A 73 8.95 13.10 -3.27
CA CYS A 73 10.25 12.94 -2.61
C CYS A 73 11.28 12.22 -3.51
N HIS A 74 12.50 12.05 -2.98
CA HIS A 74 13.56 11.26 -3.62
C HIS A 74 13.07 9.82 -3.93
N PRO A 75 13.40 9.22 -5.09
CA PRO A 75 12.90 7.90 -5.49
C PRO A 75 13.08 6.81 -4.43
N ASP A 76 14.17 6.83 -3.67
CA ASP A 76 14.45 5.85 -2.60
C ASP A 76 13.53 5.98 -1.37
N CYS A 77 12.85 7.11 -1.22
CA CYS A 77 11.95 7.39 -0.10
C CYS A 77 10.47 7.22 -0.47
N ARG A 78 10.16 6.87 -1.72
CA ARG A 78 8.77 6.75 -2.20
C ARG A 78 8.14 5.46 -1.71
N TYR A 79 6.87 5.55 -1.31
CA TYR A 79 6.07 4.35 -1.13
C TYR A 79 5.71 3.76 -2.49
N ALA A 80 5.70 2.43 -2.57
CA ALA A 80 5.22 1.70 -3.72
C ALA A 80 3.98 0.91 -3.33
N ASP A 81 2.99 0.85 -4.22
CA ASP A 81 1.89 -0.06 -4.06
C ASP A 81 2.43 -1.49 -3.93
N ALA A 82 1.81 -2.29 -3.05
CA ALA A 82 2.13 -3.71 -3.01
C ALA A 82 1.92 -4.28 -4.41
N ALA A 83 2.92 -4.99 -4.94
CA ALA A 83 2.78 -5.67 -6.21
C ALA A 83 1.53 -6.55 -6.10
N THR A 84 0.47 -6.19 -6.85
CA THR A 84 -0.75 -6.98 -6.87
C THR A 84 -0.31 -8.36 -7.29
N ASN A 85 -0.32 -9.31 -6.35
CA ASN A 85 -0.20 -10.72 -6.67
C ASN A 85 -1.46 -11.08 -7.44
N ALA A 86 -1.49 -10.72 -8.72
CA ALA A 86 -2.33 -11.35 -9.71
C ALA A 86 -1.80 -12.78 -9.84
N SER A 87 -2.13 -13.61 -8.85
CA SER A 87 -1.97 -15.05 -8.97
C SER A 87 -2.90 -15.44 -10.12
N PRO A 88 -2.40 -15.92 -11.27
CA PRO A 88 -3.30 -16.47 -12.27
C PRO A 88 -3.94 -17.70 -11.63
N THR A 89 -5.22 -17.61 -11.27
CA THR A 89 -6.05 -18.79 -11.05
C THR A 89 -6.13 -19.48 -12.41
N ALA A 90 -5.12 -20.29 -12.73
CA ALA A 90 -5.18 -21.25 -13.80
C ALA A 90 -6.27 -22.25 -13.41
N VAL A 91 -7.47 -22.03 -13.91
CA VAL A 91 -8.50 -23.06 -13.91
C VAL A 91 -7.94 -24.25 -14.70
N PRO A 92 -7.83 -25.45 -14.11
CA PRO A 92 -7.47 -26.62 -14.89
C PRO A 92 -8.68 -26.99 -15.75
N THR A 93 -8.70 -26.57 -17.01
CA THR A 93 -9.62 -27.15 -17.98
C THR A 93 -9.14 -28.57 -18.29
N THR A 94 -9.69 -29.54 -17.56
CA THR A 94 -9.65 -30.95 -17.93
C THR A 94 -10.44 -31.12 -19.22
N SER A 95 -9.75 -31.20 -20.36
CA SER A 95 -10.34 -31.69 -21.61
C SER A 95 -9.93 -33.15 -21.80
N ASN A 96 -10.73 -34.06 -21.23
CA ASN A 96 -10.72 -35.46 -21.60
C ASN A 96 -11.27 -35.60 -23.03
N GLY A 97 -10.36 -35.87 -23.98
CA GLY A 97 -10.71 -36.21 -25.36
C GLY A 97 -9.84 -37.38 -25.83
N VAL A 98 -10.28 -38.59 -25.46
CA VAL A 98 -9.80 -39.87 -26.00
C VAL A 98 -10.13 -39.96 -27.50
N HIS A 99 -9.12 -40.22 -28.35
CA HIS A 99 -9.21 -41.20 -29.45
C HIS A 99 -7.87 -41.36 -30.19
N THR A 100 -7.21 -42.51 -29.96
CA THR A 100 -6.40 -43.23 -30.96
C THR A 100 -7.32 -44.22 -31.70
N PRO A 101 -6.89 -44.96 -32.74
CA PRO A 101 -5.80 -44.77 -33.72
C PRO A 101 -6.28 -44.97 -35.18
N THR A 102 -5.46 -44.68 -36.20
CA THR A 102 -5.54 -45.43 -37.48
C THR A 102 -4.18 -45.44 -38.19
N PRO A 103 -3.69 -46.61 -38.66
CA PRO A 103 -2.46 -46.74 -39.43
C PRO A 103 -2.73 -46.46 -40.91
N SER A 104 -1.75 -45.92 -41.64
CA SER A 104 -1.75 -46.02 -43.09
C SER A 104 -0.35 -46.04 -43.67
N GLU A 105 -0.23 -46.94 -44.64
CA GLU A 105 0.92 -47.53 -45.29
C GLU A 105 1.42 -46.72 -46.51
N LYS A 106 2.64 -47.05 -46.98
CA LYS A 106 3.28 -46.75 -48.29
C LYS A 106 3.96 -45.38 -48.44
N VAL A 107 5.14 -45.23 -49.06
CA VAL A 107 5.86 -46.03 -50.10
C VAL A 107 7.34 -46.14 -49.76
#